data_AF-W7ITT9-F1
#
_entry.id   AF-W7ITT9-F1
#
_cell.length_a   1.000
_cell.length_b   1.000
_cell.length_c   1.000
_cell.angle_alpha   90.00
_cell.angle_beta   90.00
_cell.angle_gamma   90.00
#
_symmetry.space_group_name_H-M   'P 1'
#
loop_
_entity.id
_entity.type
_entity.pdbx_description
1 polymer ?
#
loop_
_entity_poly.entity_id
_entity_poly.type
_entity_poly.pdbx_seq_one_letter_code
_entity_poly.pdbx_strand_id
1 'polypeptide(L)'
;MFATEAVVLSPSAGSTPPAVAVWPLFVFIVPDHQLRAARGGPELLSLLRSTDPVRLLDKPARWSVLSESGPLLRLELEATAPAPLELGVGVAAAALGAKTSLLATGATIGVTTSSRAARLGSVVGVGDALRLLVLAQCEPAPELHATAQASPIQVGHRGPVAAGSRSGRRYHPRW
;
A
#
# COMPACT_ATOMS: atom_id res chain seq x y z
N MET A 1 -4.45 -12.99 -1.93
CA MET A 1 -3.99 -11.97 -2.89
C MET A 1 -3.05 -11.02 -2.18
N PHE A 2 -2.08 -10.43 -2.87
CA PHE A 2 -1.15 -9.47 -2.29
C PHE A 2 -1.22 -8.11 -2.98
N ALA A 3 -1.11 -7.04 -2.19
CA ALA A 3 -0.83 -5.72 -2.73
C ALA A 3 0.61 -5.69 -3.24
N THR A 4 0.83 -5.13 -4.42
CA THR A 4 2.17 -4.91 -4.97
C THR A 4 2.79 -3.63 -4.47
N GLU A 5 1.97 -2.66 -4.09
CA GLU A 5 2.42 -1.35 -3.66
C GLU A 5 1.41 -0.73 -2.67
N ALA A 6 1.94 0.11 -1.77
CA ALA A 6 1.15 0.97 -0.91
C ALA A 6 1.59 2.43 -1.10
N VAL A 7 0.69 3.28 -1.55
CA VAL A 7 0.94 4.72 -1.74
C VAL A 7 0.12 5.53 -0.76
N VAL A 8 0.61 6.73 -0.40
CA VAL A 8 -0.15 7.66 0.44
C VAL A 8 -0.57 8.84 -0.39
N LEU A 9 -1.88 9.10 -0.40
CA LEU A 9 -2.43 10.30 -1.00
C LEU A 9 -2.68 11.32 0.10
N SER A 10 -2.29 12.56 -0.16
CA SER A 10 -2.50 13.70 0.73
C SER A 10 -2.98 14.88 -0.11
N PRO A 11 -3.97 15.65 0.38
CA PRO A 11 -4.45 16.82 -0.33
C PRO A 11 -3.35 17.89 -0.35
N SER A 12 -3.21 18.60 -1.47
CA SER A 12 -2.31 19.75 -1.53
C SER A 12 -2.83 20.90 -0.68
N ALA A 13 -1.94 21.77 -0.20
CA ALA A 13 -2.30 22.97 0.53
C ALA A 13 -3.31 23.81 -0.29
N GLY A 14 -4.45 24.15 0.31
CA GLY A 14 -5.54 24.89 -0.35
C GLY A 14 -6.61 24.01 -1.03
N SER A 15 -6.47 22.68 -1.04
CA SER A 15 -7.55 21.79 -1.46
C SER A 15 -8.53 21.57 -0.31
N THR A 16 -9.84 21.68 -0.56
CA THR A 16 -10.86 21.28 0.41
C THR A 16 -11.19 19.81 0.20
N PRO A 17 -10.70 18.89 1.07
CA PRO A 17 -11.02 17.49 0.93
C PRO A 17 -12.52 17.27 1.16
N PRO A 18 -13.14 16.32 0.45
CA PRO A 18 -14.51 15.95 0.74
C PRO A 18 -14.60 15.30 2.13
N ALA A 19 -15.69 15.56 2.85
CA ALA A 19 -15.92 15.09 4.22
C ALA A 19 -16.01 13.56 4.37
N VAL A 20 -16.09 12.84 3.25
CA VAL A 20 -16.29 11.38 3.19
C VAL A 20 -15.02 10.58 3.51
N ALA A 21 -13.86 11.23 3.56
CA ALA A 21 -12.57 10.60 3.80
C ALA A 21 -11.73 11.38 4.80
N VAL A 22 -11.14 10.67 5.76
CA VAL A 22 -10.11 11.23 6.65
C VAL A 22 -8.77 11.11 5.94
N TRP A 23 -8.10 12.24 5.76
CA TRP A 23 -6.78 12.28 5.13
C TRP A 23 -5.68 12.17 6.20
N PRO A 24 -4.53 11.55 5.87
CA PRO A 24 -4.13 11.01 4.57
C PRO A 24 -4.80 9.67 4.22
N LEU A 25 -4.92 9.37 2.92
CA LEU A 25 -5.42 8.09 2.43
C LEU A 25 -4.28 7.11 2.18
N PHE A 26 -4.45 5.88 2.65
CA PHE A 26 -3.52 4.78 2.43
C PHE A 26 -4.05 3.86 1.33
N VAL A 27 -3.43 3.93 0.15
CA VAL A 27 -3.93 3.23 -1.04
C VAL A 27 -3.11 1.99 -1.32
N PHE A 28 -3.79 0.84 -1.33
CA PHE A 28 -3.22 -0.47 -1.67
C PHE A 28 -3.52 -0.81 -3.12
N ILE A 29 -2.45 -1.02 -3.89
CA ILE A 29 -2.52 -1.37 -5.30
C ILE A 29 -2.41 -2.88 -5.43
N VAL A 30 -3.46 -3.52 -5.95
CA VAL A 30 -3.49 -4.96 -6.20
C VAL A 30 -3.42 -5.27 -7.70
N PRO A 31 -2.68 -6.31 -8.13
CA PRO A 31 -2.65 -6.68 -9.53
C PRO A 31 -4.02 -7.09 -10.05
N ASP A 32 -4.40 -6.59 -11.22
CA ASP A 32 -5.70 -6.88 -11.84
C ASP A 32 -5.98 -8.40 -11.96
N HIS A 33 -4.95 -9.20 -12.30
CA HIS A 33 -5.10 -10.64 -12.45
C HIS A 33 -5.31 -11.35 -11.10
N GLN A 34 -4.65 -10.91 -10.03
CA GLN A 34 -4.87 -11.49 -8.71
C GLN A 34 -6.23 -11.11 -8.15
N LEU A 35 -6.66 -9.86 -8.39
CA LEU A 35 -7.97 -9.42 -7.95
C LEU A 35 -9.08 -10.19 -8.65
N ARG A 36 -9.00 -10.41 -9.98
CA ARG A 36 -9.99 -11.24 -10.70
C ARG A 36 -10.11 -12.66 -10.16
N ALA A 37 -9.02 -13.23 -9.65
CA ALA A 37 -8.99 -14.59 -9.11
C ALA A 37 -9.37 -14.68 -7.63
N ALA A 38 -9.45 -13.55 -6.91
CA ALA A 38 -9.74 -13.52 -5.49
C ALA A 38 -11.26 -13.61 -5.21
N ARG A 39 -11.62 -14.23 -4.08
CA ARG A 39 -12.97 -14.11 -3.51
C ARG A 39 -13.27 -12.64 -3.21
N GLY A 40 -14.44 -12.16 -3.61
CA GLY A 40 -14.82 -10.73 -3.53
C GLY A 40 -14.15 -9.82 -4.58
N GLY A 41 -13.23 -10.35 -5.37
CA GLY A 41 -12.51 -9.59 -6.38
C GLY A 41 -13.39 -9.05 -7.52
N PRO A 42 -14.29 -9.85 -8.10
CA PRO A 42 -15.26 -9.38 -9.11
C PRO A 42 -16.14 -8.23 -8.60
N GLU A 43 -16.57 -8.29 -7.34
CA GLU A 43 -17.39 -7.25 -6.70
C GLU A 43 -16.58 -5.97 -6.52
N LEU A 44 -15.36 -6.05 -5.99
CA LEU A 44 -14.47 -4.88 -5.91
C LEU A 44 -14.20 -4.27 -7.29
N LEU A 45 -13.97 -5.10 -8.31
CA LEU A 45 -13.78 -4.64 -9.70
C LEU A 45 -15.03 -3.95 -10.25
N SER A 46 -16.21 -4.45 -9.94
CA SER A 46 -17.48 -3.84 -10.29
C SER A 46 -17.63 -2.46 -9.64
N LEU A 47 -17.35 -2.36 -8.34
CA LEU A 47 -17.33 -1.09 -7.62
C LEU A 47 -16.33 -0.12 -8.23
N LEU A 48 -15.11 -0.56 -8.51
CA LEU A 48 -14.12 0.29 -9.18
C LEU A 48 -14.62 0.79 -10.53
N ARG A 49 -15.37 -0.02 -11.30
CA ARG A 49 -15.95 0.38 -12.60
C ARG A 49 -17.18 1.29 -12.48
N SER A 50 -17.76 1.46 -11.29
CA SER A 50 -18.92 2.33 -11.11
C SER A 50 -18.59 3.79 -11.43
N THR A 51 -19.62 4.55 -11.83
CA THR A 51 -19.52 5.99 -12.10
C THR A 51 -19.62 6.85 -10.84
N ASP A 52 -19.75 6.23 -9.66
CA ASP A 52 -19.95 6.96 -8.42
C ASP A 52 -18.77 7.89 -8.14
N PRO A 53 -18.98 9.06 -7.52
CA PRO A 53 -17.86 9.94 -7.20
C PRO A 53 -16.97 9.32 -6.11
N VAL A 54 -17.57 8.62 -5.14
CA VAL A 54 -16.89 7.98 -4.01
C VAL A 54 -17.56 6.64 -3.72
N ARG A 55 -16.77 5.60 -3.46
CA ARG A 55 -17.25 4.30 -2.98
C ARG A 55 -16.68 4.08 -1.59
N LEU A 56 -17.51 4.17 -0.57
CA LEU A 56 -17.13 3.88 0.81
C LEU A 56 -17.84 2.61 1.24
N LEU A 57 -17.09 1.63 1.73
CA LEU A 57 -17.64 0.42 2.32
C LEU A 57 -18.32 0.78 3.65
N ASP A 58 -19.46 0.14 3.91
CA ASP A 58 -20.29 0.39 5.09
C ASP A 58 -19.73 -0.25 6.37
N LYS A 59 -18.88 -1.27 6.24
CA LYS A 59 -18.15 -1.86 7.35
C LYS A 59 -16.70 -1.39 7.39
N PRO A 60 -16.12 -1.29 8.58
CA PRO A 60 -14.72 -0.96 8.69
C PRO A 60 -13.83 -2.15 8.28
N ALA A 61 -12.70 -1.83 7.67
CA ALA A 61 -11.66 -2.78 7.35
C ALA A 61 -10.86 -3.16 8.60
N ARG A 62 -10.33 -4.39 8.61
CA ARG A 62 -9.60 -4.94 9.75
C ARG A 62 -8.19 -5.33 9.37
N TRP A 63 -7.27 -5.12 10.29
CA TRP A 63 -5.91 -5.59 10.17
C TRP A 63 -5.70 -6.85 10.99
N SER A 64 -4.82 -7.72 10.51
CA SER A 64 -4.28 -8.84 11.28
C SER A 64 -2.84 -9.09 10.88
N VAL A 65 -2.05 -9.63 11.81
CA VAL A 65 -0.66 -10.03 11.55
C VAL A 65 -0.66 -11.49 11.12
N LEU A 66 -0.17 -11.78 9.92
CA LEU A 66 -0.05 -13.14 9.39
C LEU A 66 1.29 -13.81 9.76
N SER A 67 2.35 -13.01 9.89
CA SER A 67 3.67 -13.48 10.29
C SER A 67 4.44 -12.34 10.94
N GLU A 68 5.10 -12.61 12.06
CA GLU A 68 5.94 -11.63 12.76
C GLU A 68 7.40 -11.66 12.29
N SER A 69 7.92 -12.84 11.92
CA SER A 69 9.33 -13.07 11.54
C SER A 69 9.70 -12.47 10.19
N GLY A 70 8.72 -12.27 9.31
CA GLY A 70 8.84 -11.56 8.05
C GLY A 70 7.55 -10.76 7.87
N PRO A 71 7.48 -9.53 8.42
CA PRO A 71 6.23 -8.99 8.89
C PRO A 71 5.23 -8.83 7.74
N LEU A 72 4.21 -9.68 7.76
CA LEU A 72 3.19 -9.78 6.76
C LEU A 72 1.85 -9.47 7.42
N LEU A 73 1.17 -8.47 6.89
CA LEU A 73 -0.12 -8.03 7.37
C LEU A 73 -1.21 -8.52 6.43
N ARG A 74 -2.40 -8.70 6.95
CA ARG A 74 -3.61 -8.91 6.16
C ARG A 74 -4.60 -7.80 6.48
N LEU A 75 -5.02 -7.14 5.42
CA LEU A 75 -6.15 -6.23 5.40
C LEU A 75 -7.39 -6.99 4.96
N GLU A 76 -8.42 -6.99 5.79
CA GLU A 76 -9.71 -7.59 5.49
C GLU A 76 -10.73 -6.50 5.20
N LEU A 77 -11.40 -6.63 4.06
CA LEU A 77 -12.50 -5.79 3.63
C LEU A 77 -13.76 -6.63 3.64
N GLU A 78 -14.75 -6.20 4.40
CA GLU A 78 -16.10 -6.70 4.30
C GLU A 78 -17.03 -5.54 3.96
N ALA A 79 -18.12 -5.83 3.27
CA ALA A 79 -19.19 -4.84 3.08
C ALA A 79 -20.53 -5.54 2.84
N THR A 80 -21.61 -4.87 3.21
CA THR A 80 -22.97 -5.16 2.72
C THR A 80 -23.44 -4.10 1.72
N ALA A 81 -22.90 -2.89 1.81
CA ALA A 81 -23.10 -1.79 0.87
C ALA A 81 -21.75 -1.15 0.51
N PRO A 82 -21.57 -0.62 -0.72
CA PRO A 82 -22.54 -0.53 -1.81
C PRO A 82 -22.85 -1.87 -2.51
N ALA A 83 -22.07 -2.91 -2.23
CA ALA A 83 -22.36 -4.28 -2.65
C ALA A 83 -21.78 -5.25 -1.61
N PRO A 84 -22.34 -6.48 -1.48
CA PRO A 84 -21.73 -7.53 -0.68
C PRO A 84 -20.31 -7.80 -1.16
N LEU A 85 -19.35 -7.74 -0.24
CA LEU A 85 -17.92 -7.94 -0.53
C LEU A 85 -17.25 -8.61 0.67
N GLU A 86 -16.35 -9.55 0.40
CA GLU A 86 -15.43 -10.14 1.36
C GLU A 86 -14.09 -10.36 0.66
N LEU A 87 -13.05 -9.63 1.07
CA LEU A 87 -11.76 -9.63 0.39
C LEU A 87 -10.61 -9.51 1.39
N GLY A 88 -9.62 -10.40 1.26
CA GLY A 88 -8.36 -10.34 2.00
C GLY A 88 -7.19 -9.89 1.13
N VAL A 89 -6.47 -8.86 1.57
CA VAL A 89 -5.27 -8.32 0.92
C VAL A 89 -4.06 -8.50 1.82
N GLY A 90 -3.09 -9.31 1.39
CA GLY A 90 -1.80 -9.41 2.05
C GLY A 90 -0.91 -8.21 1.73
N VAL A 91 -0.24 -7.66 2.73
CA VAL A 91 0.63 -6.48 2.63
C VAL A 91 1.91 -6.73 3.39
N ALA A 92 3.07 -6.62 2.73
CA ALA A 92 4.34 -6.64 3.44
C ALA A 92 4.48 -5.37 4.30
N ALA A 93 4.74 -5.52 5.61
CA ALA A 93 4.86 -4.37 6.51
C ALA A 93 6.01 -3.42 6.09
N ALA A 94 7.05 -3.96 5.46
CA ALA A 94 8.14 -3.16 4.89
C ALA A 94 7.66 -2.11 3.87
N ALA A 95 6.58 -2.39 3.12
CA ALA A 95 5.99 -1.45 2.17
C ALA A 95 5.28 -0.26 2.88
N LEU A 96 4.91 -0.43 4.14
CA LEU A 96 4.26 0.59 4.96
C LEU A 96 5.28 1.42 5.75
N GLY A 97 6.41 0.82 6.12
CA GLY A 97 7.51 1.47 6.82
C GLY A 97 7.05 2.20 8.09
N ALA A 98 7.53 3.44 8.28
CA ALA A 98 7.18 4.29 9.41
C ALA A 98 5.67 4.64 9.50
N LYS A 99 4.89 4.39 8.45
CA LYS A 99 3.47 4.72 8.41
C LYS A 99 2.59 3.65 9.07
N THR A 100 3.16 2.50 9.41
CA THR A 100 2.48 1.41 10.11
C THR A 100 1.86 1.89 11.43
N SER A 101 2.52 2.80 12.16
CA SER A 101 1.97 3.41 13.38
C SER A 101 0.73 4.26 13.14
N LEU A 102 0.62 4.93 11.98
CA LEU A 102 -0.56 5.73 11.64
C LEU A 102 -1.74 4.84 11.19
N LEU A 103 -1.46 3.72 10.51
CA LEU A 103 -2.49 2.73 10.20
C LEU A 103 -3.06 2.10 11.46
N ALA A 104 -2.22 1.89 12.46
CA ALA A 104 -2.58 1.28 13.72
C ALA A 104 -3.58 2.09 14.56
N THR A 105 -3.73 3.40 14.30
CA THR A 105 -4.72 4.26 14.98
C THR A 105 -6.09 4.26 14.33
N GLY A 106 -6.28 3.56 13.20
CA GLY A 106 -7.53 3.57 12.44
C GLY A 106 -7.54 4.67 11.37
N ALA A 107 -6.99 4.35 10.19
CA ALA A 107 -6.91 5.27 9.06
C ALA A 107 -7.99 5.00 8.01
N THR A 108 -8.26 5.98 7.14
CA THR A 108 -8.99 5.69 5.89
C THR A 108 -8.04 5.08 4.87
N ILE A 109 -8.43 3.94 4.33
CA ILE A 109 -7.68 3.23 3.30
C ILE A 109 -8.42 3.28 1.96
N GLY A 110 -7.68 3.07 0.88
CA GLY A 110 -8.21 2.86 -0.46
C GLY A 110 -7.66 1.57 -1.05
N VAL A 111 -8.45 0.89 -1.86
CA VAL A 111 -7.98 -0.23 -2.68
C VAL A 111 -8.26 0.08 -4.15
N THR A 112 -7.28 -0.22 -5.00
CA THR A 112 -7.37 -0.05 -6.44
C THR A 112 -6.56 -1.10 -7.19
N THR A 113 -6.71 -1.17 -8.50
CA THR A 113 -5.92 -2.09 -9.34
C THR A 113 -4.71 -1.40 -9.96
N SER A 114 -3.69 -2.16 -10.33
CA SER A 114 -2.51 -1.65 -11.04
C SER A 114 -2.87 -0.85 -12.30
N SER A 115 -3.82 -1.34 -13.11
CA SER A 115 -4.27 -0.65 -14.32
C SER A 115 -4.90 0.73 -14.05
N ARG A 116 -5.59 0.88 -12.91
CA ARG A 116 -6.23 2.13 -12.50
C ARG A 116 -5.27 3.04 -11.77
N ALA A 117 -4.37 2.48 -10.97
CA ALA A 117 -3.31 3.22 -10.28
C ALA A 117 -2.38 3.93 -11.25
N ALA A 118 -2.20 3.43 -12.47
CA ALA A 118 -1.46 4.13 -13.53
C ALA A 118 -2.04 5.53 -13.86
N ARG A 119 -3.30 5.79 -13.48
CA ARG A 119 -3.95 7.11 -13.61
C ARG A 119 -3.75 8.00 -12.38
N LEU A 120 -3.28 7.45 -11.27
CA LEU A 120 -2.82 8.21 -10.11
C LEU A 120 -1.42 8.75 -10.45
N GLY A 121 -1.39 9.92 -11.10
CA GLY A 121 -0.15 10.65 -11.35
C GLY A 121 0.44 11.23 -10.07
N SER A 122 1.59 11.92 -10.18
CA SER A 122 2.20 12.65 -9.07
C SER A 122 1.30 13.79 -8.55
N VAL A 123 0.44 14.34 -9.42
CA VAL A 123 -0.60 15.31 -9.11
C VAL A 123 -1.88 14.85 -9.79
N VAL A 124 -2.96 14.76 -9.03
CA VAL A 124 -4.28 14.36 -9.52
C VAL A 124 -5.34 15.12 -8.72
N GLY A 125 -6.44 15.53 -9.39
CA GLY A 125 -7.56 16.15 -8.71
C GLY A 125 -8.15 15.22 -7.66
N VAL A 126 -8.51 15.74 -6.48
CA VAL A 126 -9.02 14.91 -5.37
C VAL A 126 -10.22 14.06 -5.81
N GLY A 127 -11.17 14.64 -6.56
CA GLY A 127 -12.31 13.90 -7.09
C GLY A 127 -11.92 12.76 -8.05
N ASP A 128 -10.95 13.00 -8.91
CA ASP A 128 -10.46 11.99 -9.86
C ASP A 128 -9.69 10.88 -9.14
N ALA A 129 -8.92 11.21 -8.10
CA ALA A 129 -8.27 10.23 -7.26
C ALA A 129 -9.31 9.32 -6.59
N LEU A 130 -10.33 9.89 -5.94
CA LEU A 130 -11.37 9.12 -5.25
C LEU A 130 -12.21 8.25 -6.21
N ARG A 131 -12.36 8.68 -7.48
CA ARG A 131 -12.97 7.88 -8.56
C ARG A 131 -12.20 6.61 -8.91
N LEU A 132 -10.94 6.53 -8.54
CA LEU A 132 -10.08 5.38 -8.80
C LEU A 132 -10.03 4.40 -7.63
N LEU A 133 -10.68 4.72 -6.51
CA LEU A 133 -10.54 3.98 -5.25
C LEU A 133 -11.90 3.45 -4.76
N VAL A 134 -11.84 2.29 -4.12
CA VAL A 134 -12.82 1.87 -3.13
C VAL A 134 -12.24 2.13 -1.76
N LEU A 135 -12.96 2.84 -0.91
CA LEU A 135 -12.51 3.31 0.39
C LEU A 135 -13.12 2.47 1.51
N ALA A 136 -12.38 2.33 2.60
CA ALA A 136 -12.88 1.80 3.85
C ALA A 136 -12.23 2.56 5.02
N GLN A 137 -12.96 2.68 6.12
CA GLN A 137 -12.37 3.10 7.40
C GLN A 137 -11.74 1.89 8.05
N CYS A 138 -10.52 1.98 8.59
CA CYS A 138 -9.95 0.89 9.37
C CYS A 138 -10.34 0.99 10.84
N GLU A 139 -10.61 -0.16 11.47
CA GLU A 139 -10.59 -0.26 12.93
C GLU A 139 -9.15 0.00 13.44
N PRO A 140 -8.99 0.63 14.62
CA PRO A 140 -7.70 0.69 15.30
C PRO A 140 -7.13 -0.71 15.53
N ALA A 141 -5.85 -0.89 15.22
CA ALA A 141 -5.16 -2.18 15.28
C ALA A 141 -3.84 -2.01 16.03
N PRO A 142 -3.88 -1.94 17.38
CA PRO A 142 -2.70 -1.64 18.20
C PRO A 142 -1.55 -2.63 17.98
N GLU A 143 -1.83 -3.88 17.63
CA GLU A 143 -0.85 -4.93 17.31
C GLU A 143 0.11 -4.53 16.18
N LEU A 144 -0.30 -3.66 15.27
CA LEU A 144 0.56 -3.15 14.20
C LEU A 144 1.70 -2.26 14.73
N HIS A 145 1.56 -1.66 15.92
CA HIS A 145 2.63 -0.87 16.54
C HIS A 145 3.87 -1.74 16.84
N ALA A 146 3.66 -2.98 17.29
CA ALA A 146 4.75 -3.91 17.56
C ALA A 146 5.48 -4.28 16.26
N THR A 147 4.74 -4.45 15.17
CA THR A 147 5.30 -4.72 13.84
C THR A 147 6.11 -3.55 13.27
N ALA A 148 5.69 -2.30 13.55
CA ALA A 148 6.41 -1.09 13.12
C ALA A 148 7.81 -0.99 13.76
N GLN A 149 7.96 -1.47 14.99
CA GLN A 149 9.22 -1.43 15.75
C GLN A 149 10.17 -2.59 15.38
N ALA A 150 9.64 -3.70 14.87
CA ALA A 150 10.40 -4.89 14.52
C ALA A 150 11.10 -4.82 13.14
N SER A 151 10.83 -3.79 12.32
CA SER A 151 11.46 -3.59 11.00
C SER A 151 12.48 -2.46 11.04
N PRO A 152 13.73 -2.67 11.51
CA PRO A 152 14.80 -1.73 11.22
C PRO A 152 15.09 -1.83 9.71
N ILE A 153 14.74 -0.77 8.97
CA ILE A 153 15.27 -0.57 7.63
C ILE A 153 16.80 -0.49 7.79
N GLN A 154 17.52 -1.56 7.42
CA GLN A 154 18.94 -1.44 7.15
C GLN A 154 19.08 -0.59 5.90
N VAL A 155 19.21 0.72 6.10
CA VAL A 155 19.68 1.63 5.06
C VAL A 155 21.12 1.22 4.78
N GLY A 156 21.31 0.44 3.71
CA GLY A 156 22.61 0.08 3.19
C GLY A 156 23.36 1.35 2.80
N HIS A 157 24.16 1.87 3.70
CA HIS A 157 25.13 2.91 3.43
C HIS A 157 26.18 2.30 2.49
N ARG A 158 26.03 2.50 1.17
CA ARG A 158 27.11 2.27 0.21
C ARG A 158 28.19 3.32 0.50
N GLY A 159 29.13 2.97 1.38
CA GLY A 159 30.38 3.69 1.54
C GLY A 159 31.18 3.68 0.22
N PRO A 160 32.04 4.68 0.01
CA PRO A 160 32.77 4.84 -1.24
C PRO A 160 33.72 3.67 -1.48
N VAL A 161 33.70 3.15 -2.71
CA VAL A 161 34.63 2.12 -3.18
C VAL A 161 36.04 2.71 -3.16
N ALA A 162 36.89 2.24 -2.24
CA ALA A 162 38.30 2.59 -2.22
C ALA A 162 38.97 2.05 -3.50
N ALA A 163 39.55 2.96 -4.29
CA ALA A 163 40.38 2.65 -5.43
C ALA A 163 41.65 1.92 -4.95
N GLY A 164 41.63 0.59 -5.04
CA GLY A 164 42.79 -0.26 -4.80
C GLY A 164 43.80 -0.14 -5.95
N SER A 165 44.76 0.75 -5.78
CA SER A 165 45.98 0.84 -6.59
C SER A 165 46.75 -0.49 -6.52
N ARG A 166 46.81 -1.25 -7.61
CA ARG A 166 47.72 -2.41 -7.75
C ARG A 166 48.90 -2.03 -8.62
N SER A 167 49.99 -1.66 -7.95
CA SER A 167 51.32 -1.56 -8.53
C SER A 167 51.93 -2.96 -8.72
N GLY A 168 52.46 -3.18 -9.93
CA GLY A 168 53.74 -3.87 -10.16
C GLY A 168 53.88 -5.36 -9.83
N ARG A 169 53.79 -6.21 -10.85
CA ARG A 169 54.78 -7.29 -11.05
C ARG A 169 55.13 -7.43 -12.52
N ARG A 170 56.35 -7.03 -12.87
CA ARG A 170 57.02 -7.36 -14.14
C ARG A 170 57.47 -8.82 -14.04
N TYR A 171 57.09 -9.65 -15.00
CA TYR A 171 57.74 -10.93 -15.26
C TYR A 171 58.76 -10.73 -16.40
N HIS A 172 59.99 -11.16 -16.16
CA HIS A 172 61.06 -11.25 -17.14
C HIS A 172 60.86 -12.48 -18.05
N PRO A 173 61.19 -12.40 -19.35
CA PRO A 173 61.34 -13.58 -20.19
C PRO A 173 62.76 -14.14 -20.07
N ARG A 174 62.90 -15.47 -20.07
CA ARG A 174 64.18 -16.15 -20.31
C ARG A 174 63.92 -17.28 -21.33
N TRP A 175 64.60 -17.13 -22.47
CA TRP A 175 65.09 -18.11 -23.45
C TRP A 175 64.13 -19.20 -23.91
#